data_AF-A0A9P3A4I5-F1
#
_entry.id   AF-A0A9P3A4I5-F1
#
_cell.length_a   1.000
_cell.length_b   1.000
_cell.length_c   1.000
_cell.angle_alpha   90.00
_cell.angle_beta   90.00
_cell.angle_gamma   90.00
#
_symmetry.space_group_name_H-M   'P 1'
#
loop_
_entity.id
_entity.type
_entity.pdbx_description
1 polymer ?
#
loop_
_entity_poly.entity_id
_entity_poly.type
_entity_poly.pdbx_seq_one_letter_code
_entity_poly.pdbx_strand_id
1 'polypeptide(L)'
;MSAFTPAMKSFINAERFAVIGRVLTDRTRWDNKVLRWYQAHDLPVTPVKPGGGSGESVEDVQILSEPTALPDLPSTSISVIIHPSLGLGILKSLYPTPPAPAEPRGIWFQPGAESDEIRAYAKQRGIEDRVVAGGQCILKQGDALMGERKVGAKM
;
A
#
# COMPACT_ATOMS: atom_id res chain seq x y z
N MET A 1 -21.60 -10.73 -7.04
CA MET A 1 -20.54 -10.28 -6.11
C MET A 1 -19.21 -10.58 -6.77
N SER A 2 -18.37 -9.59 -7.09
CA SER A 2 -17.00 -9.93 -7.51
C SER A 2 -16.27 -10.45 -6.29
N ALA A 3 -15.90 -11.73 -6.30
CA ALA A 3 -15.06 -12.28 -5.24
C ALA A 3 -13.77 -11.44 -5.16
N PHE A 4 -13.41 -10.99 -3.96
CA PHE A 4 -12.13 -10.30 -3.74
C PHE A 4 -10.98 -11.21 -4.18
N THR A 5 -9.98 -10.64 -4.86
CA THR A 5 -8.82 -11.41 -5.32
C THR A 5 -8.00 -11.90 -4.12
N PRO A 6 -7.18 -12.97 -4.28
CA PRO A 6 -6.26 -13.42 -3.23
C PRO A 6 -5.35 -12.29 -2.72
N ALA A 7 -4.85 -11.43 -3.62
CA ALA A 7 -4.03 -10.27 -3.27
C ALA A 7 -4.78 -9.26 -2.39
N MET A 8 -6.04 -8.95 -2.69
CA MET A 8 -6.85 -8.06 -1.84
C MET A 8 -7.07 -8.65 -0.45
N LYS A 9 -7.36 -9.97 -0.37
CA LYS A 9 -7.54 -10.67 0.91
C LYS A 9 -6.25 -10.71 1.72
N SER A 10 -5.11 -10.98 1.08
CA SER A 10 -3.79 -10.96 1.73
C SER A 10 -3.46 -9.57 2.26
N PHE A 11 -3.70 -8.55 1.43
CA PHE A 11 -3.42 -7.14 1.73
C PHE A 11 -4.17 -6.65 2.97
N ILE A 12 -5.50 -6.86 3.04
CA ILE A 12 -6.30 -6.36 4.16
C ILE A 12 -6.00 -7.08 5.48
N ASN A 13 -5.27 -8.20 5.44
CA ASN A 13 -4.85 -8.96 6.61
C ASN A 13 -3.46 -8.53 7.13
N ALA A 14 -2.95 -7.37 6.73
CA ALA A 14 -1.76 -6.78 7.33
C ALA A 14 -2.03 -6.20 8.73
N GLU A 15 -1.05 -6.26 9.62
CA GLU A 15 -1.10 -5.64 10.95
C GLU A 15 -0.95 -4.12 10.84
N ARG A 16 -0.12 -3.68 9.88
CA ARG A 16 0.20 -2.28 9.64
C ARG A 16 -0.01 -1.93 8.18
N PHE A 17 -0.21 -0.64 7.93
CA PHE A 17 -0.38 -0.09 6.60
C PHE A 17 0.57 1.06 6.33
N ALA A 18 0.82 1.31 5.06
CA ALA A 18 1.48 2.53 4.63
C ALA A 18 0.80 3.14 3.41
N VAL A 19 0.94 4.45 3.25
CA VAL A 19 0.42 5.19 2.10
C VAL A 19 1.58 5.92 1.44
N ILE A 20 1.96 5.46 0.25
CA ILE A 20 2.96 6.11 -0.59
C ILE A 20 2.24 7.10 -1.51
N GLY A 21 2.53 8.39 -1.34
CA GLY A 21 1.91 9.49 -2.09
C GLY A 21 2.88 10.64 -2.35
N ARG A 22 2.39 11.71 -2.98
CA ARG A 22 3.18 12.92 -3.30
C ARG A 22 2.70 14.15 -2.55
N VAL A 23 1.39 14.27 -2.36
CA VAL A 23 0.70 15.44 -1.80
C VAL A 23 -0.17 14.99 -0.62
N LEU A 24 0.47 14.38 0.37
CA LEU A 24 -0.18 13.83 1.55
C LEU A 24 -0.84 14.89 2.44
N THR A 25 -0.38 16.15 2.39
CA THR A 25 -0.85 17.23 3.27
C THR A 25 -2.13 17.92 2.78
N ASP A 26 -2.54 17.71 1.54
CA ASP A 26 -3.76 18.30 0.99
C ASP A 26 -4.91 17.29 1.06
N ARG A 27 -5.91 17.58 1.91
CA ARG A 27 -7.08 16.72 2.16
C ARG A 27 -7.98 16.50 0.94
N THR A 28 -7.84 17.30 -0.11
CA THR A 28 -8.58 17.10 -1.37
C THR A 28 -7.96 15.99 -2.22
N ARG A 29 -6.69 15.65 -1.99
CA ARG A 29 -5.91 14.68 -2.76
C ARG A 29 -6.19 13.25 -2.33
N TRP A 30 -6.00 12.32 -3.26
CA TRP A 30 -6.35 10.91 -3.08
C TRP A 30 -5.44 10.18 -2.08
N ASP A 31 -4.16 10.52 -2.04
CA ASP A 31 -3.21 10.00 -1.06
C ASP A 31 -3.61 10.38 0.38
N ASN A 32 -4.01 11.63 0.64
CA ASN A 32 -4.55 12.01 1.95
C ASN A 32 -5.88 11.32 2.26
N LYS A 33 -6.80 11.23 1.29
CA LYS A 33 -8.10 10.54 1.49
C LYS A 33 -7.90 9.07 1.86
N VAL A 34 -6.95 8.39 1.21
CA VAL A 34 -6.59 6.99 1.54
C VAL A 34 -5.94 6.90 2.91
N LEU A 35 -5.03 7.80 3.27
CA LEU A 35 -4.44 7.86 4.62
C LEU A 35 -5.52 7.94 5.69
N ARG A 36 -6.45 8.88 5.54
CA ARG A 36 -7.57 9.05 6.48
C ARG A 36 -8.55 7.88 6.50
N TRP A 37 -8.71 7.17 5.37
CA TRP A 37 -9.54 5.96 5.34
C TRP A 37 -8.99 4.90 6.30
N TYR A 38 -7.67 4.68 6.33
CA TYR A 38 -7.06 3.75 7.30
C TYR A 38 -7.27 4.23 8.74
N GLN A 39 -7.06 5.53 9.02
CA GLN A 39 -7.26 6.09 10.36
C GLN A 39 -8.71 5.98 10.83
N ALA A 40 -9.69 6.22 9.95
CA ALA A 40 -11.11 6.10 10.26
C ALA A 40 -11.55 4.64 10.55
N HIS A 41 -10.72 3.65 10.20
CA HIS A 41 -10.93 2.24 10.47
C HIS A 41 -10.03 1.69 11.58
N ASP A 42 -9.40 2.58 12.37
CA ASP A 42 -8.46 2.22 13.44
C ASP A 42 -7.29 1.34 12.95
N LEU A 43 -6.89 1.50 11.68
CA LEU A 43 -5.79 0.76 11.09
C LEU A 43 -4.48 1.55 11.22
N PRO A 44 -3.42 1.01 11.85
CA PRO A 44 -2.14 1.70 11.98
C PRO A 44 -1.56 2.00 10.59
N VAL A 45 -1.32 3.28 10.30
CA VAL A 45 -0.88 3.71 8.97
C VAL A 45 0.27 4.71 9.03
N THR A 46 1.29 4.50 8.18
CA THR A 46 2.43 5.40 8.03
C THR A 46 2.43 6.05 6.65
N PRO A 47 2.38 7.38 6.53
CA PRO A 47 2.53 8.06 5.26
C PRO A 47 3.99 8.07 4.80
N VAL A 48 4.21 7.92 3.50
CA VAL A 48 5.53 7.90 2.88
C VAL A 48 5.52 8.80 1.64
N LYS A 49 6.51 9.68 1.54
CA LYS A 49 6.68 10.62 0.43
C LYS A 49 8.08 10.44 -0.20
N PRO A 50 8.21 9.58 -1.24
CA PRO A 50 9.50 9.38 -1.91
C PRO A 50 10.09 10.70 -2.42
N GLY A 51 11.34 10.97 -2.04
CA GLY A 51 12.09 12.15 -2.46
C GLY A 51 11.71 13.46 -1.76
N GLY A 52 11.08 13.43 -0.58
CA GLY A 52 10.88 14.63 0.26
C GLY A 52 10.05 14.39 1.53
N GLY A 53 9.90 15.41 2.38
CA GLY A 53 9.00 15.36 3.54
C GLY A 53 9.46 14.53 4.74
N SER A 54 10.75 14.17 4.82
CA SER A 54 11.29 13.60 6.06
C SER A 54 11.15 14.62 7.20
N GLY A 55 10.49 14.22 8.30
CA GLY A 55 10.25 15.08 9.46
C GLY A 55 9.02 16.00 9.36
N GLU A 56 8.27 15.96 8.24
CA GLU A 56 6.92 16.55 8.17
C GLU A 56 5.92 15.60 8.85
N SER A 57 4.88 16.15 9.47
CA SER A 57 3.75 15.39 10.02
C SER A 57 2.45 15.71 9.29
N VAL A 58 1.57 14.73 9.17
CA VAL A 58 0.25 14.88 8.53
C VAL A 58 -0.75 13.97 9.21
N GLU A 59 -1.96 14.46 9.49
CA GLU A 59 -2.99 13.69 10.21
C GLU A 59 -2.42 12.98 11.47
N ASP A 60 -1.62 13.72 12.26
CA ASP A 60 -0.99 13.25 13.51
C ASP A 60 0.04 12.10 13.38
N VAL A 61 0.51 11.81 12.17
CA VAL A 61 1.54 10.80 11.90
C VAL A 61 2.74 11.38 11.16
N GLN A 62 3.94 10.87 11.46
CA GLN A 62 5.20 11.29 10.83
C GLN A 62 5.30 10.74 9.40
N ILE A 63 5.76 11.58 8.47
CA ILE A 63 6.01 11.20 7.07
C ILE A 63 7.43 10.65 6.95
N LEU A 64 7.54 9.45 6.38
CA LEU A 64 8.83 8.88 5.98
C LEU A 64 9.18 9.30 4.55
N SER A 65 10.47 9.49 4.28
CA SER A 65 10.95 9.78 2.93
C SER A 65 11.20 8.55 2.08
N GLU A 66 11.36 7.38 2.68
CA GLU A 66 11.77 6.16 1.98
C GLU A 66 10.85 4.96 2.28
N PRO A 67 10.31 4.29 1.25
CA PRO A 67 9.46 3.10 1.43
C PRO A 67 10.15 1.97 2.20
N THR A 68 11.46 1.79 2.01
CA THR A 68 12.24 0.73 2.68
C THR A 68 12.58 1.05 4.13
N ALA A 69 12.30 2.27 4.60
CA ALA A 69 12.45 2.66 6.00
C ALA A 69 11.23 2.30 6.86
N LEU A 70 10.16 1.76 6.26
CA LEU A 70 9.01 1.26 7.00
C LEU A 70 9.44 0.10 7.91
N PRO A 71 9.08 0.14 9.21
CA PRO A 71 9.37 -0.97 10.11
C PRO A 71 8.52 -2.18 9.75
N ASP A 72 9.08 -3.38 9.94
CA ASP A 72 8.34 -4.63 9.84
C ASP A 72 7.56 -4.79 8.52
N LEU A 73 8.28 -4.69 7.40
CA LEU A 73 7.72 -4.89 6.06
C LEU A 73 6.86 -6.17 5.96
N PRO A 74 7.27 -7.35 6.49
CA PRO A 74 6.47 -8.57 6.37
C PRO A 74 5.05 -8.50 6.97
N SER A 75 4.82 -7.61 7.94
CA SER A 75 3.51 -7.34 8.54
C SER A 75 2.78 -6.13 7.96
N THR A 76 3.42 -5.41 7.03
CA THR A 76 2.96 -4.13 6.45
C THR A 76 2.42 -4.28 5.03
N SER A 77 1.22 -3.75 4.79
CA SER A 77 0.66 -3.60 3.43
C SER A 77 0.61 -2.15 2.96
N ILE A 78 0.93 -1.90 1.69
CA ILE A 78 1.26 -0.57 1.19
C ILE A 78 0.30 -0.13 0.07
N SER A 79 -0.45 0.95 0.28
CA SER A 79 -1.18 1.62 -0.80
C SER A 79 -0.28 2.60 -1.53
N VAL A 80 -0.28 2.54 -2.86
CA VAL A 80 0.52 3.40 -3.73
C VAL A 80 -0.40 4.27 -4.57
N ILE A 81 -0.24 5.60 -4.41
CA ILE A 81 -1.01 6.65 -5.10
C ILE A 81 -0.02 7.63 -5.73
N ILE A 82 0.88 7.09 -6.55
CA ILE A 82 1.90 7.84 -7.28
C ILE A 82 1.84 7.46 -8.76
N HIS A 83 2.34 8.36 -9.62
CA HIS A 83 2.37 8.11 -11.05
C HIS A 83 3.14 6.81 -11.39
N PRO A 84 2.68 5.99 -12.36
CA PRO A 84 3.26 4.67 -12.62
C PRO A 84 4.75 4.69 -12.98
N SER A 85 5.24 5.79 -13.57
CA SER A 85 6.67 5.98 -13.89
C SER A 85 7.59 5.90 -12.67
N LEU A 86 7.07 6.22 -11.47
CA LEU A 86 7.78 6.03 -10.20
C LEU A 86 7.38 4.72 -9.52
N GLY A 87 6.16 4.24 -9.75
CA GLY A 87 5.60 3.04 -9.15
C GLY A 87 6.42 1.78 -9.40
N LEU A 88 6.94 1.58 -10.61
CA LEU A 88 7.79 0.41 -10.91
C LEU A 88 9.10 0.41 -10.11
N GLY A 89 9.74 1.58 -9.93
CA GLY A 89 10.96 1.70 -9.12
C GLY A 89 10.70 1.38 -7.65
N ILE A 90 9.57 1.85 -7.12
CA ILE A 90 9.11 1.56 -5.76
C ILE A 90 8.82 0.06 -5.59
N LEU A 91 8.16 -0.57 -6.57
CA LEU A 91 7.90 -2.01 -6.53
C LEU A 91 9.21 -2.81 -6.47
N LYS A 92 10.19 -2.44 -7.30
CA LYS A 92 11.50 -3.09 -7.34
C LYS A 92 12.33 -2.86 -6.08
N SER A 93 12.19 -1.71 -5.40
CA SER A 93 12.91 -1.48 -4.14
C SER A 93 12.31 -2.28 -2.99
N LEU A 94 10.99 -2.44 -2.98
CA LEU A 94 10.25 -3.18 -1.95
C LEU A 94 10.29 -4.70 -2.16
N TYR A 95 10.32 -5.14 -3.42
CA TYR A 95 10.50 -6.52 -3.82
C TYR A 95 11.70 -6.57 -4.77
N PRO A 96 12.96 -6.60 -4.28
CA PRO A 96 14.17 -6.58 -5.12
C PRO A 96 14.56 -7.97 -5.61
N THR A 97 15.26 -8.07 -6.75
CA THR A 97 15.78 -9.34 -7.28
C THR A 97 17.30 -9.39 -7.09
N PRO A 98 17.87 -10.34 -6.33
CA PRO A 98 17.21 -11.46 -5.63
C PRO A 98 16.32 -11.00 -4.45
N PRO A 99 15.30 -11.80 -4.05
CA PRO A 99 14.37 -11.45 -2.97
C PRO A 99 15.07 -11.02 -1.68
N ALA A 100 14.55 -9.98 -1.05
CA ALA A 100 15.01 -9.54 0.26
C ALA A 100 14.50 -10.48 1.37
N PRO A 101 15.21 -10.58 2.51
CA PRO A 101 14.73 -11.36 3.66
C PRO A 101 13.43 -10.82 4.27
N ALA A 102 13.13 -9.54 4.03
CA ALA A 102 11.93 -8.86 4.52
C ALA A 102 11.32 -8.02 3.39
N GLU A 103 10.16 -8.43 2.90
CA GLU A 103 9.39 -7.76 1.84
C GLU A 103 7.99 -7.41 2.36
N PRO A 104 7.31 -6.36 1.84
CA PRO A 104 5.98 -5.98 2.29
C PRO A 104 4.98 -7.12 2.17
N ARG A 105 4.06 -7.27 3.12
CA ARG A 105 2.98 -8.28 3.03
C ARG A 105 2.27 -8.24 1.67
N GLY A 106 1.89 -7.03 1.25
CA GLY A 106 1.29 -6.78 -0.05
C GLY A 106 1.33 -5.31 -0.42
N ILE A 107 1.15 -5.04 -1.70
CA ILE A 107 1.17 -3.70 -2.28
C ILE A 107 -0.04 -3.52 -3.18
N TRP A 108 -0.67 -2.36 -3.10
CA TRP A 108 -1.88 -2.04 -3.84
C TRP A 108 -1.71 -0.71 -4.57
N PHE A 109 -1.55 -0.79 -5.89
CA PHE A 109 -1.59 0.34 -6.78
C PHE A 109 -3.03 0.79 -6.96
N GLN A 110 -3.38 1.94 -6.38
CA GLN A 110 -4.70 2.54 -6.53
C GLN A 110 -4.92 2.97 -7.98
N PRO A 111 -6.17 3.11 -8.45
CA PRO A 111 -6.46 3.38 -9.86
C PRO A 111 -5.67 4.56 -10.42
N GLY A 112 -4.97 4.34 -11.53
CA GLY A 112 -4.08 5.29 -12.17
C GLY A 112 -2.63 5.27 -11.68
N ALA A 113 -2.29 4.45 -10.68
CA ALA A 113 -0.91 4.21 -10.23
C ALA A 113 -0.31 2.92 -10.81
N GLU A 114 -1.14 2.05 -11.38
CA GLU A 114 -0.74 0.81 -12.04
C GLU A 114 -0.18 1.03 -13.46
N SER A 115 0.59 0.06 -13.94
CA SER A 115 1.01 -0.05 -15.35
C SER A 115 1.20 -1.52 -15.75
N ASP A 116 1.37 -1.77 -17.05
CA ASP A 116 1.68 -3.11 -17.55
C ASP A 116 3.03 -3.61 -17.05
N GLU A 117 4.02 -2.73 -16.88
CA GLU A 117 5.34 -3.09 -16.36
C GLU A 117 5.29 -3.51 -14.89
N ILE A 118 4.43 -2.89 -14.08
CA ILE A 118 4.18 -3.29 -12.69
C ILE A 118 3.62 -4.72 -12.65
N ARG A 119 2.62 -5.02 -13.50
CA ARG A 119 2.03 -6.37 -13.60
C ARG A 119 3.04 -7.40 -14.11
N ALA A 120 3.81 -7.04 -15.14
CA ALA A 120 4.83 -7.89 -15.71
C ALA A 120 5.93 -8.22 -14.68
N TYR A 121 6.35 -7.24 -13.88
CA TYR A 121 7.32 -7.45 -12.82
C TYR A 121 6.78 -8.35 -11.70
N ALA A 122 5.53 -8.13 -11.27
CA ALA A 122 4.88 -8.97 -10.26
C ALA A 122 4.82 -10.44 -10.70
N LYS A 123 4.47 -10.69 -11.97
CA LYS A 123 4.48 -12.01 -12.59
C LYS A 123 5.88 -12.61 -12.68
N GLN A 124 6.86 -11.84 -13.17
CA GLN A 124 8.27 -12.28 -13.22
C GLN A 124 8.78 -12.71 -11.84
N ARG A 125 8.30 -12.03 -10.78
CA ARG A 125 8.69 -12.30 -9.41
C ARG A 125 7.86 -13.34 -8.67
N GLY A 126 6.76 -13.80 -9.26
CA GLY A 126 5.85 -14.74 -8.62
C GLY A 126 5.16 -14.15 -7.38
N ILE A 127 4.89 -12.85 -7.37
CA ILE A 127 4.23 -12.12 -6.27
C ILE A 127 2.85 -11.57 -6.66
N GLU A 128 2.21 -12.16 -7.67
CA GLU A 128 0.88 -11.73 -8.17
C GLU A 128 -0.21 -11.84 -7.09
N ASP A 129 -0.03 -12.71 -6.10
CA ASP A 129 -0.87 -12.87 -4.93
C ASP A 129 -0.61 -11.82 -3.82
N ARG A 130 0.37 -10.93 -4.01
CA ARG A 130 0.72 -9.82 -3.10
C ARG A 130 0.57 -8.45 -3.75
N VAL A 131 0.35 -8.38 -5.06
CA VAL A 131 0.26 -7.12 -5.84
C VAL A 131 -1.15 -6.93 -6.38
N VAL A 132 -1.83 -5.87 -5.94
CA VAL A 132 -3.11 -5.42 -6.53
C VAL A 132 -2.84 -4.29 -7.51
N ALA A 133 -3.07 -4.53 -8.81
CA ALA A 133 -2.79 -3.58 -9.88
C ALA A 133 -3.78 -3.71 -11.06
N GLY A 134 -5.07 -3.86 -10.75
CA GLY A 134 -6.15 -4.11 -11.72
C GLY A 134 -7.31 -3.10 -11.66
N GLY A 135 -7.08 -1.89 -11.14
CA GLY A 135 -8.09 -0.83 -11.04
C GLY A 135 -9.02 -0.94 -9.82
N GLN A 136 -8.78 -1.86 -8.89
CA GLN A 136 -9.47 -1.90 -7.60
C GLN A 136 -9.04 -0.71 -6.73
N CYS A 137 -9.96 -0.19 -5.90
CA CYS A 137 -9.75 1.01 -5.11
C CYS A 137 -10.07 0.77 -3.62
N ILE A 138 -9.16 1.12 -2.72
CA ILE A 138 -9.40 0.94 -1.28
C ILE A 138 -10.59 1.77 -0.80
N LEU A 139 -10.82 2.96 -1.37
CA LEU A 139 -11.95 3.81 -0.99
C LEU A 139 -13.32 3.30 -1.48
N LYS A 140 -13.35 2.34 -2.42
CA LYS A 140 -14.61 1.77 -2.95
C LYS A 140 -14.86 0.36 -2.43
N GLN A 141 -13.81 -0.44 -2.33
CA GLN A 141 -13.90 -1.85 -1.94
C GLN A 141 -13.44 -2.11 -0.50
N GLY A 142 -12.73 -1.17 0.14
CA GLY A 142 -12.12 -1.36 1.46
C GLY A 142 -13.13 -1.74 2.54
N ASP A 143 -14.23 -1.01 2.66
CA ASP A 143 -15.23 -1.25 3.71
C ASP A 143 -15.82 -2.66 3.62
N ALA A 144 -16.14 -3.12 2.42
CA ALA A 144 -16.61 -4.50 2.21
C ALA A 144 -15.49 -5.53 2.43
N LEU A 145 -14.25 -5.18 2.07
CA LEU A 145 -13.07 -6.02 2.25
C LEU A 145 -12.68 -6.18 3.73
N MET A 146 -13.07 -5.26 4.61
CA MET A 146 -12.86 -5.39 6.06
C MET A 146 -13.50 -6.66 6.63
N GLY A 147 -14.58 -7.18 6.03
CA GLY A 147 -15.17 -8.47 6.40
C GLY A 147 -14.26 -9.69 6.17
N GLU A 148 -13.17 -9.54 5.40
CA GLU A 148 -12.16 -10.58 5.17
C GLU A 148 -10.96 -10.48 6.14
N ARG A 149 -10.93 -9.45 7.00
CA ARG A 149 -9.84 -9.22 7.95
C ARG A 149 -9.97 -10.19 9.13
N LYS A 150 -8.91 -10.96 9.37
CA LYS A 150 -8.76 -11.97 10.44
C LYS A 150 -7.76 -11.53 11.52
N VAL A 151 -6.91 -10.56 11.21
CA VAL A 151 -5.98 -9.96 12.18
C VAL A 151 -6.75 -9.05 13.14
N GLY A 152 -6.62 -9.30 14.44
CA GLY A 152 -7.32 -8.54 15.49
C GLY A 152 -8.72 -9.06 15.82
N ALA A 153 -9.18 -10.16 15.21
CA ALA A 153 -10.32 -10.90 15.74
C ALA A 153 -9.92 -11.43 17.12
N LYS A 154 -10.42 -10.78 18.18
CA LYS A 154 -10.37 -11.36 19.52
C LYS A 154 -10.98 -12.76 19.43
N MET A 155 -10.21 -13.77 19.82
CA MET A 155 -10.79 -14.99 20.39
C MET A 155 -11.64 -14.62 21.61
#